data_AF-A0A6N2EL48-F1
#
_entry.id   AF-A0A6N2EL48-F1
#
_cell.length_a   1.000
_cell.length_b   1.000
_cell.length_c   1.000
_cell.angle_alpha   90.00
_cell.angle_beta   90.00
_cell.angle_gamma   90.00
#
_symmetry.space_group_name_H-M   'P 1'
#
loop_
_entity.id
_entity.type
_entity.pdbx_description
1 polymer ?
#
loop_
_entity_poly.entity_id
_entity_poly.type
_entity_poly.pdbx_seq_one_letter_code
_entity_poly.pdbx_strand_id
1 'polypeptide(L)'
;MDPSQPIPEAISHRQLAHLLRSAAAEPAAIAEPGAELAGGEPNRELEALLNAYGQLSVQLLRAFEGAGDELGRGRTPRQLMAMGALRAHAHMALQALAASQA
;
A
#
# COMPACT_ATOMS: atom_id res chain seq x y z
N MET A 1 -23.71 -6.43 -4.11
CA MET A 1 -22.48 -5.92 -4.72
C MET A 1 -22.90 -4.75 -5.58
N ASP A 2 -22.64 -3.53 -5.10
CA ASP A 2 -22.89 -2.32 -5.88
C ASP A 2 -21.86 -2.28 -7.03
N PRO A 3 -22.29 -2.29 -8.30
CA PRO A 3 -21.38 -2.28 -9.44
C PRO A 3 -20.60 -0.96 -9.60
N SER A 4 -20.81 0.03 -8.73
CA SER A 4 -20.18 1.36 -8.79
C SER A 4 -18.92 1.55 -7.93
N GLN A 5 -18.47 0.55 -7.16
CA GLN A 5 -17.25 0.69 -6.36
C GLN A 5 -16.02 0.16 -7.14
N PRO A 6 -15.13 1.03 -7.65
CA PRO A 6 -14.00 0.62 -8.48
C PRO A 6 -12.92 -0.16 -7.71
N ILE A 7 -12.88 -0.01 -6.38
CA ILE A 7 -11.99 -0.75 -5.49
C ILE A 7 -12.86 -1.62 -4.56
N PRO A 8 -12.82 -2.95 -4.68
CA PRO A 8 -13.65 -3.83 -3.87
C PRO A 8 -13.16 -3.89 -2.41
N GLU A 9 -14.08 -3.83 -1.44
CA GLU A 9 -13.77 -4.00 -0.01
C GLU A 9 -13.19 -5.38 0.32
N ALA A 10 -13.58 -6.40 -0.45
CA ALA A 10 -13.03 -7.74 -0.38
C ALA A 10 -12.88 -8.35 -1.77
N ILE A 11 -11.76 -9.06 -1.99
CA ILE A 11 -11.45 -9.73 -3.25
C ILE A 11 -11.59 -11.24 -3.04
N SER A 12 -12.49 -11.88 -3.78
CA SER A 12 -12.54 -13.36 -3.79
C SER A 12 -11.30 -13.95 -4.45
N HIS A 13 -10.94 -15.19 -4.12
CA HIS A 13 -9.79 -15.87 -4.74
C HIS A 13 -9.83 -15.85 -6.28
N ARG A 14 -11.02 -16.02 -6.88
CA ARG A 14 -11.20 -15.95 -8.34
C ARG A 14 -10.89 -14.56 -8.89
N GLN A 15 -11.36 -13.51 -8.23
CA GLN A 15 -11.10 -12.12 -8.62
C GLN A 15 -9.61 -11.80 -8.47
N LEU A 16 -8.98 -12.20 -7.37
CA LEU A 16 -7.55 -12.01 -7.15
C LEU A 16 -6.73 -12.70 -8.24
N ALA A 17 -7.02 -13.97 -8.53
CA ALA A 17 -6.31 -14.71 -9.58
C ALA A 17 -6.48 -14.07 -10.97
N HIS A 18 -7.65 -13.48 -11.24
CA HIS A 18 -7.87 -12.73 -12.48
C HIS A 18 -7.08 -11.42 -12.51
N LEU A 19 -7.07 -10.65 -11.42
CA LEU A 19 -6.29 -9.41 -11.30
C LEU A 19 -4.79 -9.69 -11.47
N LEU A 20 -4.26 -10.73 -10.82
CA LEU A 20 -2.85 -11.12 -10.95
C LEU A 20 -2.46 -11.50 -12.39
N ARG A 21 -3.33 -12.24 -13.09
CA ARG A 21 -3.09 -12.56 -14.51
C ARG A 21 -3.14 -11.32 -15.40
N SER A 22 -4.03 -10.39 -15.09
CA SER A 22 -4.21 -9.16 -15.87
C SER A 22 -3.02 -8.21 -15.67
N ALA A 23 -2.57 -8.02 -14.42
CA ALA A 23 -1.37 -7.24 -14.10
C ALA A 23 -0.09 -7.82 -14.72
N ALA A 24 0.04 -9.15 -14.82
CA ALA A 24 1.18 -9.78 -15.48
C ALA A 24 1.16 -9.65 -17.01
N ALA A 25 -0.02 -9.41 -17.60
CA ALA A 25 -0.20 -9.24 -19.04
C ALA A 25 -0.23 -7.77 -19.46
N GLU A 26 -0.24 -6.84 -18.49
CA GLU A 26 -0.16 -5.41 -18.74
C GLU A 26 1.22 -5.09 -19.32
N PRO A 27 1.30 -4.62 -20.59
CA PRO A 27 2.57 -4.19 -21.14
C PRO A 27 3.05 -3.01 -20.29
N ALA A 28 4.34 -2.98 -19.94
CA ALA A 28 4.95 -1.80 -19.34
C ALA A 28 4.70 -0.64 -20.29
N ALA A 29 3.70 0.20 -19.98
CA ALA A 29 3.24 1.22 -20.87
C ALA A 29 4.41 2.17 -21.11
N ILE A 30 4.96 2.16 -22.32
CA ILE A 30 5.71 3.30 -22.82
C ILE A 30 4.63 4.37 -22.93
N ALA A 31 4.63 5.33 -22.01
CA ALA A 31 3.68 6.43 -22.04
C ALA A 31 3.77 7.12 -23.41
N GLU A 32 2.82 6.84 -24.29
CA GLU A 32 2.66 7.56 -25.54
C GLU A 32 2.33 9.01 -25.18
N PRO A 33 3.18 9.99 -25.53
CA PRO A 33 2.93 11.38 -25.19
C PRO A 33 1.68 11.86 -25.92
N GLY A 34 0.56 11.97 -25.20
CA GLY A 34 -0.72 12.45 -25.74
C GLY A 34 -1.90 11.49 -25.60
N ALA A 35 -1.71 10.28 -25.07
CA ALA A 35 -2.85 9.50 -24.59
C ALA A 35 -3.37 10.13 -23.29
N GLU A 36 -4.29 11.10 -23.42
CA GLU A 36 -5.18 11.47 -22.32
C GLU A 36 -5.96 10.20 -21.94
N LEU A 37 -5.39 9.44 -20.99
CA LEU A 37 -6.17 8.56 -20.15
C LEU A 37 -7.38 9.41 -19.71
N ALA A 38 -8.58 8.90 -19.92
CA ALA A 38 -9.81 9.52 -19.44
C ALA A 38 -9.80 9.51 -17.89
N GLY A 39 -8.90 10.28 -17.31
CA GLY A 39 -8.67 10.45 -15.89
C GLY A 39 -9.54 11.59 -15.45
N GLY A 40 -10.57 11.27 -14.67
CA GLY A 40 -11.22 12.30 -13.86
C GLY A 40 -10.16 13.02 -13.02
N GLU A 41 -10.40 14.30 -12.71
CA GLU A 41 -9.50 15.08 -11.86
C GLU A 41 -9.10 14.26 -10.63
N PRO A 42 -7.79 14.13 -10.36
CA PRO A 42 -7.31 13.38 -9.21
C PRO A 42 -7.98 13.92 -7.94
N ASN A 43 -8.47 13.01 -7.11
CA ASN A 43 -8.99 13.38 -5.79
C ASN A 43 -7.80 13.84 -4.92
N ARG A 44 -7.53 15.15 -4.95
CA ARG A 44 -6.40 15.78 -4.27
C ARG A 44 -6.36 15.50 -2.77
N GLU A 45 -7.53 15.31 -2.14
CA GLU A 45 -7.60 14.94 -0.72
C GLU A 45 -7.11 13.51 -0.51
N LEU A 46 -7.56 12.57 -1.33
CA LEU A 46 -7.11 11.17 -1.27
C LEU A 46 -5.59 11.09 -1.53
N GLU A 47 -5.08 11.80 -2.53
CA GLU A 47 -3.64 11.83 -2.81
C GLU A 47 -2.83 12.41 -1.65
N ALA A 48 -3.32 13.48 -1.02
CA ALA A 48 -2.68 14.06 0.15
C ALA A 48 -2.63 13.06 1.32
N LEU A 49 -3.72 12.32 1.56
CA LEU A 49 -3.79 11.28 2.59
C LEU A 49 -2.84 10.11 2.29
N LEU A 50 -2.79 9.64 1.04
CA LEU A 50 -1.89 8.58 0.60
C LEU A 50 -0.41 8.99 0.77
N ASN A 51 -0.07 10.23 0.40
CA ASN A 51 1.27 10.76 0.58
C ASN A 51 1.65 10.92 2.05
N ALA A 52 0.75 11.45 2.88
CA ALA A 52 0.97 11.56 4.32
C ALA A 52 1.15 10.18 4.97
N TYR A 53 0.35 9.20 4.57
CA TYR A 53 0.46 7.82 5.03
C TYR A 53 1.82 7.19 4.66
N GLY A 54 2.28 7.40 3.42
CA GLY A 54 3.60 6.93 2.98
C GLY A 54 4.74 7.53 3.81
N GLN A 55 4.71 8.84 4.03
CA GLN A 55 5.70 9.54 4.85
C GLN A 55 5.71 9.05 6.30
N LEU A 56 4.53 8.91 6.92
CA LEU A 56 4.41 8.41 8.29
C LEU A 56 4.91 6.96 8.42
N SER A 57 4.58 6.11 7.45
CA SER A 57 5.02 4.71 7.43
C SER A 57 6.53 4.57 7.34
N VAL A 58 7.19 5.39 6.50
CA VAL A 58 8.66 5.44 6.43
C VAL A 58 9.28 5.92 7.74
N GLN A 59 8.72 6.97 8.35
CA GLN A 59 9.20 7.49 9.64
C GLN A 59 9.06 6.43 10.75
N LEU A 60 7.92 5.73 10.80
CA LEU A 60 7.67 4.67 11.76
C LEU A 60 8.68 3.52 11.61
N LEU A 61 8.96 3.08 10.38
CA LEU A 61 9.93 2.02 10.11
C LEU A 61 11.35 2.42 10.54
N ARG A 62 11.76 3.67 10.27
CA ARG A 62 13.04 4.21 10.76
C ARG A 62 13.11 4.28 12.27
N ALA A 63 12.01 4.65 12.94
CA ALA A 63 11.95 4.64 14.40
C ALA A 63 12.08 3.23 14.98
N PHE A 64 11.48 2.22 14.32
CA PHE A 64 11.68 0.81 14.69
C PHE A 64 13.14 0.36 14.55
N GLU A 65 13.82 0.77 13.48
CA GLU A 65 15.23 0.45 13.25
C GLU A 65 16.14 1.15 14.26
N GLY A 66 15.89 2.43 14.53
CA GLY A 66 16.69 3.22 15.48
C GLY A 66 16.53 2.79 16.93
N ALA A 67 15.37 2.24 17.32
CA ALA A 67 15.11 1.81 18.69
C ALA A 67 15.78 0.48 19.06
N GLY A 68 16.19 -0.35 18.10
CA GLY A 68 16.95 -1.58 18.32
C GLY A 68 16.48 -2.42 19.51
N ASP A 69 17.41 -2.78 20.40
CA ASP A 69 17.14 -3.59 21.61
C ASP A 69 16.33 -2.83 22.69
N GLU A 70 16.27 -1.49 22.63
CA GLU A 70 15.41 -0.70 23.53
C GLU A 70 13.93 -0.97 23.26
N LEU A 71 13.60 -1.33 22.02
CA LEU A 71 12.26 -1.78 21.64
C LEU A 71 11.88 -3.07 22.38
N GLY A 72 12.85 -3.87 22.84
CA GLY A 72 12.63 -5.06 23.66
C GLY A 72 12.32 -4.78 25.13
N ARG A 73 12.83 -3.66 25.68
CA ARG A 73 12.81 -3.40 27.12
C ARG A 73 11.41 -3.12 27.63
N GLY A 74 11.03 -3.80 28.72
CA GLY A 74 9.75 -3.61 29.41
C GLY A 74 8.51 -4.07 28.63
N ARG A 75 8.68 -4.76 27.50
CA ARG A 75 7.58 -5.27 26.69
C ARG A 75 7.37 -6.77 26.91
N THR A 76 6.12 -7.19 26.90
CA THR A 76 5.73 -8.61 26.90
C THR A 76 5.97 -9.24 25.54
N PRO A 77 6.12 -10.58 25.45
CA PRO A 77 6.23 -11.29 24.17
C PRO A 77 5.07 -10.96 23.20
N ARG A 78 3.84 -10.80 23.71
CA ARG A 78 2.68 -10.41 22.91
C ARG A 78 2.86 -9.03 22.27
N GLN A 79 3.41 -8.06 23.00
CA GLN A 79 3.68 -6.72 22.49
C GLN A 79 4.79 -6.73 21.43
N LEU A 80 5.85 -7.54 21.62
CA LEU A 80 6.90 -7.71 20.63
C LEU A 80 6.37 -8.30 19.32
N MET A 81 5.52 -9.34 19.41
CA MET A 81 4.86 -9.91 18.23
C MET A 81 3.97 -8.88 17.52
N ALA A 82 3.17 -8.11 18.27
CA ALA A 82 2.30 -7.08 17.69
C ALA A 82 3.09 -6.00 16.96
N MET A 83 4.24 -5.56 17.51
CA MET A 83 5.12 -4.59 16.84
C MET A 83 5.79 -5.19 15.60
N GLY A 84 6.21 -6.45 15.64
CA GLY A 84 6.73 -7.16 14.47
C GLY A 84 5.68 -7.23 13.35
N ALA A 85 4.43 -7.57 13.68
CA ALA A 85 3.32 -7.57 12.74
C ALA A 85 3.03 -6.17 12.18
N LEU A 86 3.07 -5.13 13.02
CA LEU A 86 2.90 -3.75 12.59
C LEU A 86 3.99 -3.33 11.59
N ARG A 87 5.25 -3.68 11.85
CA ARG A 87 6.37 -3.43 10.94
C ARG A 87 6.17 -4.12 9.59
N ALA A 88 5.72 -5.38 9.59
CA ALA A 88 5.43 -6.13 8.37
C ALA A 88 4.30 -5.47 7.56
N HIS A 89 3.19 -5.10 8.21
CA HIS A 89 2.07 -4.43 7.54
C HIS A 89 2.46 -3.06 6.98
N ALA A 90 3.29 -2.28 7.67
CA ALA A 90 3.78 -1.00 7.15
C ALA A 90 4.63 -1.18 5.87
N HIS A 91 5.48 -2.21 5.80
CA HIS A 91 6.20 -2.54 4.58
C HIS A 91 5.25 -2.93 3.44
N MET A 92 4.28 -3.81 3.71
CA MET A 92 3.30 -4.22 2.70
C MET A 92 2.47 -3.03 2.18
N ALA A 93 2.07 -2.14 3.08
CA ALA A 93 1.28 -0.97 2.71
C ALA A 93 2.09 0.02 1.87
N LEU A 94 3.40 0.18 2.13
CA LEU A 94 4.28 0.98 1.27
C LEU A 94 4.45 0.38 -0.13
N GLN A 95 4.56 -0.95 -0.25
CA GLN A 95 4.59 -1.62 -1.54
C GLN A 95 3.28 -1.43 -2.31
N ALA A 96 2.15 -1.57 -1.64
CA ALA A 96 0.83 -1.32 -2.21
C ALA A 96 0.65 0.15 -2.63
N LEU A 97 1.11 1.10 -1.80
CA LEU A 97 1.08 2.52 -2.12
C LEU A 97 1.91 2.82 -3.37
N ALA A 98 3.14 2.30 -3.46
CA ALA A 98 3.98 2.48 -4.64
C ALA A 98 3.31 1.91 -5.91
N ALA A 99 2.66 0.75 -5.80
CA ALA A 99 1.91 0.15 -6.92
C ALA A 99 0.63 0.93 -7.29
N SER A 100 0.02 1.66 -6.35
CA SER A 100 -1.16 2.51 -6.60
C SER A 100 -0.84 3.84 -7.28
N GLN A 101 0.45 4.21 -7.33
CA GLN A 101 0.94 5.49 -7.85
C GLN A 101 1.76 5.34 -9.15
N ALA A 102 2.01 4.11 -9.60
CA ALA A 102 2.76 3.78 -10.81
C ALA A 102 1.83 3.66 -12.01
#